data_AF-A0AAP5BJG0-F1
#
_entry.id   AF-A0AAP5BJG0-F1
#
_cell.length_a   1.000
_cell.length_b   1.000
_cell.length_c   1.000
_cell.angle_alpha   90.00
_cell.angle_beta   90.00
_cell.angle_gamma   90.00
#
_symmetry.space_group_name_H-M   'P 1'
#
loop_
_entity.id
_entity.type
_entity.pdbx_description
1 polymer ?
#
loop_
_entity_poly.entity_id
_entity_poly.type
_entity_poly.pdbx_seq_one_letter_code
_entity_poly.pdbx_strand_id
1 'polypeptide(L)'
;MPLRTAIETITASIDNEFVALCMSHYSGYVREAAIGRAVELGCSSFLVSITERVNDWVPEVGRAATNALLTLLATVPAENFVSLIPRLRGLMSATRTDHRSWLFEFEQRLVEAGGAAAIVAATNGTDFRLRRAAFLVAVDHQLLSVTEMVKLGLSSGDIVLAQRAVTLLDRVPVSGRAIYIALAAASPFGPVRFAAFKFVVNGHVDFDTEPFLWRTIFDSQGSLRSAAAQLLVESGRDVVGRCSAMLDAGGLNVRQV
;
A
#
# COMPACT_ATOMS: atom_id res chain seq x y z
N MET A 1 4.06 19.66 -39.93
CA MET A 1 4.17 18.36 -40.62
C MET A 1 2.79 17.73 -40.71
N PRO A 2 2.36 17.18 -41.86
CA PRO A 2 1.09 16.46 -41.99
C PRO A 2 1.04 15.26 -41.04
N LEU A 3 -0.16 14.92 -40.51
CA LEU A 3 -0.33 13.85 -39.54
C LEU A 3 0.19 12.50 -40.05
N ARG A 4 -0.08 12.19 -41.32
CA ARG A 4 0.41 10.96 -41.97
C ARG A 4 1.94 10.85 -41.94
N THR A 5 2.63 11.91 -42.36
CA THR A 5 4.10 11.98 -42.35
C THR A 5 4.64 11.86 -40.93
N ALA A 6 3.95 12.43 -39.94
CA ALA A 6 4.33 12.27 -38.53
C ALA A 6 4.31 10.81 -38.08
N ILE A 7 3.23 10.09 -38.40
CA ILE A 7 3.05 8.67 -38.05
C ILE A 7 4.09 7.79 -38.78
N GLU A 8 4.33 8.05 -40.06
CA GLU A 8 5.35 7.34 -40.86
C GLU A 8 6.75 7.52 -40.24
N THR A 9 7.12 8.74 -39.85
CA THR A 9 8.39 9.02 -39.17
C THR A 9 8.52 8.29 -37.83
N ILE A 10 7.45 8.25 -37.02
CA ILE A 10 7.45 7.55 -35.73
C ILE A 10 7.64 6.05 -35.93
N THR A 11 6.87 5.46 -36.84
CA THR A 11 6.87 4.01 -37.10
C THR A 11 8.22 3.53 -37.62
N ALA A 12 8.94 4.38 -38.36
CA ALA A 12 10.28 4.06 -38.85
C ALA A 12 11.40 4.37 -37.84
N SER A 13 11.12 5.13 -36.77
CA SER A 13 12.15 5.60 -35.85
C SER A 13 12.72 4.47 -34.98
N ILE A 14 14.02 4.51 -34.73
CA ILE A 14 14.73 3.70 -33.73
C ILE A 14 15.22 4.55 -32.55
N ASP A 15 14.96 5.86 -32.60
CA ASP A 15 15.33 6.79 -31.53
C ASP A 15 14.30 6.69 -30.40
N ASN A 16 14.71 6.05 -29.31
CA ASN A 16 13.88 5.83 -28.14
C ASN A 16 13.43 7.13 -27.48
N GLU A 17 14.27 8.17 -27.47
CA GLU A 17 13.90 9.45 -26.86
C GLU A 17 12.83 10.15 -27.69
N PHE A 18 13.00 10.15 -29.02
CA PHE A 18 12.00 10.68 -29.93
C PHE A 18 10.65 9.95 -29.81
N VAL A 19 10.66 8.60 -29.80
CA VAL A 19 9.44 7.81 -29.65
C VAL A 19 8.77 8.09 -28.30
N ALA A 20 9.53 8.15 -27.21
CA ALA A 20 9.00 8.47 -25.89
C ALA A 20 8.39 9.89 -25.84
N LEU A 21 9.03 10.88 -26.47
CA LEU A 21 8.52 12.25 -26.57
C LEU A 21 7.17 12.29 -27.32
N CYS A 22 7.03 11.51 -28.40
CA CYS A 22 5.79 11.43 -29.17
C CYS A 22 4.60 10.89 -28.35
N MET A 23 4.82 10.11 -27.28
CA MET A 23 3.74 9.68 -26.37
C MET A 23 3.12 10.83 -25.56
N SER A 24 3.77 12.00 -25.51
CA SER A 24 3.26 13.21 -24.86
C SER A 24 2.73 14.27 -25.83
N HIS A 25 2.63 13.91 -27.12
CA HIS A 25 2.13 14.81 -28.14
C HIS A 25 0.63 15.11 -27.99
N TYR A 26 0.16 16.29 -28.43
CA TYR A 26 -1.24 16.69 -28.29
C TYR A 26 -2.23 15.81 -29.10
N SER A 27 -1.79 15.25 -30.22
CA SER A 27 -2.60 14.40 -31.09
C SER A 27 -2.68 12.96 -30.57
N GLY A 28 -3.89 12.43 -30.40
CA GLY A 28 -4.13 11.03 -30.01
C GLY A 28 -3.49 10.02 -30.96
N TYR A 29 -3.61 10.24 -32.27
CA TYR A 29 -3.01 9.37 -33.30
C TYR A 29 -1.49 9.28 -33.20
N VAL A 30 -0.82 10.39 -32.87
CA VAL A 30 0.64 10.43 -32.69
C VAL A 30 1.05 9.62 -31.46
N ARG A 31 0.31 9.75 -30.37
CA ARG A 31 0.57 9.01 -29.13
C ARG A 31 0.33 7.52 -29.31
N GLU A 32 -0.76 7.14 -29.96
CA GLU A 32 -1.08 5.74 -30.27
C GLU A 32 0.00 5.10 -31.16
N ALA A 33 0.43 5.79 -32.23
CA ALA A 33 1.52 5.33 -33.09
C ALA A 33 2.83 5.18 -32.32
N ALA A 34 3.14 6.11 -31.41
CA ALA A 34 4.34 6.03 -30.57
C ALA A 34 4.29 4.84 -29.59
N ILE A 35 3.14 4.55 -29.00
CA ILE A 35 2.94 3.37 -28.15
C ILE A 35 3.13 2.08 -28.97
N GLY A 36 2.53 2.00 -30.16
CA GLY A 36 2.71 0.87 -31.07
C GLY A 36 4.19 0.64 -31.40
N ARG A 37 4.90 1.71 -31.76
CA ARG A 37 6.34 1.62 -32.04
C ARG A 37 7.16 1.19 -30.84
N ALA A 38 6.85 1.68 -29.64
CA ALA A 38 7.55 1.28 -28.43
C ALA A 38 7.39 -0.22 -28.11
N VAL A 39 6.23 -0.81 -28.43
CA VAL A 39 6.01 -2.25 -28.31
C VAL A 39 6.91 -3.02 -29.28
N GLU A 40 7.00 -2.58 -30.55
CA GLU A 40 7.88 -3.21 -31.54
C GLU A 40 9.36 -3.15 -31.15
N LEU A 41 9.79 -2.04 -30.54
CA LEU A 41 11.16 -1.87 -30.05
C LEU A 41 11.45 -2.67 -28.78
N GLY A 42 10.43 -3.06 -28.00
CA GLY A 42 10.55 -4.02 -26.91
C GLY A 42 11.42 -3.58 -25.72
N CYS A 43 11.69 -2.28 -25.56
CA CYS A 43 12.64 -1.77 -24.55
C CYS A 43 11.94 -1.31 -23.25
N SER A 44 12.56 -1.58 -22.10
CA SER A 44 12.06 -1.12 -20.79
C SER A 44 12.03 0.40 -20.61
N SER A 45 12.80 1.15 -21.41
CA SER A 45 12.84 2.62 -21.35
C SER A 45 11.49 3.28 -21.60
N PHE A 46 10.57 2.59 -22.28
CA PHE A 46 9.24 3.10 -22.60
C PHE A 46 8.20 2.90 -21.51
N LEU A 47 8.48 2.06 -20.51
CA LEU A 47 7.49 1.64 -19.52
C LEU A 47 6.86 2.82 -18.78
N VAL A 48 7.67 3.81 -18.39
CA VAL A 48 7.17 5.01 -17.72
C VAL A 48 6.23 5.79 -18.65
N SER A 49 6.68 6.11 -19.87
CA SER A 49 5.90 6.86 -20.86
C SER A 49 4.58 6.18 -21.22
N ILE A 50 4.58 4.86 -21.39
CA ILE A 50 3.37 4.06 -21.65
C ILE A 50 2.44 4.09 -20.43
N THR A 51 2.98 3.93 -19.22
CA THR A 51 2.18 3.97 -17.98
C THR A 51 1.45 5.30 -17.83
N GLU A 52 2.05 6.43 -18.27
CA GLU A 52 1.39 7.73 -18.24
C GLU A 52 0.16 7.84 -19.16
N ARG A 53 0.01 6.91 -20.10
CA ARG A 53 -1.06 6.87 -21.10
C ARG A 53 -2.16 5.89 -20.74
N VAL A 54 -2.04 5.10 -19.68
CA VAL A 54 -3.11 4.16 -19.24
C VAL A 54 -4.44 4.88 -18.95
N ASN A 55 -4.39 6.11 -18.42
CA ASN A 55 -5.58 6.93 -18.13
C ASN A 55 -5.71 8.15 -19.07
N ASP A 56 -5.40 7.94 -20.34
CA ASP A 56 -5.49 8.97 -21.37
C ASP A 56 -6.90 9.58 -21.49
N TRP A 57 -6.99 10.80 -22.03
CA TRP A 57 -8.28 11.41 -22.37
C TRP A 57 -8.87 10.86 -23.67
N VAL A 58 -8.06 10.26 -24.54
CA VAL A 58 -8.50 9.51 -25.74
C VAL A 58 -8.58 8.02 -25.38
N PRO A 59 -9.78 7.40 -25.37
CA PRO A 59 -9.96 6.00 -24.96
C PRO A 59 -9.11 4.99 -25.73
N GLU A 60 -8.90 5.22 -27.03
CA GLU A 60 -8.08 4.38 -27.91
C GLU A 60 -6.61 4.36 -27.46
N VAL A 61 -6.08 5.53 -27.06
CA VAL A 61 -4.70 5.65 -26.54
C VAL A 61 -4.56 4.93 -25.19
N GLY A 62 -5.56 5.04 -24.31
CA GLY A 62 -5.58 4.30 -23.05
C GLY A 62 -5.59 2.78 -23.24
N ARG A 63 -6.38 2.31 -24.22
CA ARG A 63 -6.41 0.89 -24.61
C ARG A 63 -5.10 0.42 -25.23
N ALA A 64 -4.49 1.24 -26.09
CA ALA A 64 -3.18 0.96 -26.64
C ALA A 64 -2.12 0.85 -25.52
N ALA A 65 -2.14 1.75 -24.54
CA ALA A 65 -1.20 1.73 -23.43
C ALA A 65 -1.35 0.49 -22.52
N THR A 66 -2.59 0.14 -22.15
CA THR A 66 -2.86 -1.06 -21.34
C THR A 66 -2.45 -2.35 -22.05
N ASN A 67 -2.74 -2.46 -23.36
CA ASN A 67 -2.27 -3.58 -24.18
C ASN A 67 -0.75 -3.60 -24.31
N ALA A 68 -0.11 -2.44 -24.48
CA ALA A 68 1.34 -2.33 -24.60
C ALA A 68 2.06 -2.81 -23.34
N LEU A 69 1.58 -2.45 -22.14
CA LEU A 69 2.16 -2.95 -20.89
C LEU A 69 2.06 -4.48 -20.78
N LEU A 70 0.93 -5.06 -21.21
CA LEU A 70 0.74 -6.50 -21.24
C LEU A 70 1.67 -7.20 -22.23
N THR A 71 1.80 -6.66 -23.44
CA THR A 71 2.70 -7.21 -24.47
C THR A 71 4.16 -7.11 -24.03
N LEU A 72 4.57 -5.96 -23.51
CA LEU A 72 5.94 -5.76 -23.04
C LEU A 72 6.27 -6.63 -21.82
N LEU A 73 5.30 -6.95 -20.96
CA LEU A 73 5.54 -7.84 -19.82
C LEU A 73 5.94 -9.25 -20.27
N ALA A 74 5.56 -9.67 -21.48
CA ALA A 74 5.97 -10.96 -22.04
C ALA A 74 7.44 -10.98 -22.53
N THR A 75 8.07 -9.82 -22.74
CA THR A 75 9.41 -9.72 -23.34
C THR A 75 10.42 -8.93 -22.51
N VAL A 76 9.95 -8.08 -21.60
CA VAL A 76 10.76 -7.24 -20.71
C VAL A 76 10.78 -7.88 -19.32
N PRO A 77 11.94 -7.94 -18.63
CA PRO A 77 12.01 -8.47 -17.27
C PRO A 77 11.00 -7.81 -16.32
N ALA A 78 10.25 -8.64 -15.59
CA ALA A 78 9.18 -8.22 -14.68
C ALA A 78 9.66 -7.21 -13.62
N GLU A 79 10.91 -7.32 -13.15
CA GLU A 79 11.52 -6.38 -12.20
C GLU A 79 11.47 -4.91 -12.67
N ASN A 80 11.56 -4.67 -13.98
CA ASN A 80 11.49 -3.31 -14.53
C ASN A 80 10.12 -2.65 -14.34
N PHE A 81 9.05 -3.45 -14.18
CA PHE A 81 7.69 -2.97 -13.96
C PHE A 81 7.41 -2.60 -12.50
N VAL A 82 8.20 -3.09 -11.54
CA VAL A 82 7.96 -2.86 -10.10
C VAL A 82 7.98 -1.36 -9.76
N SER A 83 8.87 -0.59 -10.41
CA SER A 83 8.94 0.86 -10.25
C SER A 83 7.66 1.61 -10.67
N LEU A 84 6.82 0.98 -11.51
CA LEU A 84 5.58 1.57 -12.03
C LEU A 84 4.40 1.40 -11.06
N ILE A 85 4.48 0.46 -10.11
CA ILE A 85 3.38 0.08 -9.21
C ILE A 85 2.73 1.28 -8.51
N PRO A 86 3.47 2.28 -7.96
CA PRO A 86 2.84 3.45 -7.34
C PRO A 86 1.94 4.23 -8.29
N ARG A 87 2.38 4.39 -9.54
CA ARG A 87 1.62 5.12 -10.56
C ARG A 87 0.42 4.31 -11.01
N LEU A 88 0.58 3.01 -11.21
CA LEU A 88 -0.51 2.09 -11.56
C LEU A 88 -1.57 2.03 -10.45
N ARG A 89 -1.17 1.90 -9.17
CA ARG A 89 -2.09 1.95 -8.03
C ARG A 89 -2.76 3.32 -7.86
N GLY A 90 -2.12 4.40 -8.32
CA GLY A 90 -2.75 5.72 -8.41
C GLY A 90 -3.98 5.75 -9.32
N LEU A 91 -4.10 4.82 -10.29
CA LEU A 91 -5.25 4.71 -11.18
C LEU A 91 -6.54 4.31 -10.47
N MET A 92 -6.47 3.78 -9.24
CA MET A 92 -7.65 3.49 -8.43
C MET A 92 -8.49 4.74 -8.11
N SER A 93 -7.88 5.92 -8.18
CA SER A 93 -8.54 7.22 -7.98
C SER A 93 -8.85 7.94 -9.30
N ALA A 94 -8.60 7.31 -10.45
CA ALA A 94 -8.90 7.90 -11.74
C ALA A 94 -10.41 7.90 -12.01
N THR A 95 -10.90 8.95 -12.68
CA THR A 95 -12.35 9.16 -12.91
C THR A 95 -12.79 8.91 -14.34
N ARG A 96 -11.84 8.75 -15.29
CA ARG A 96 -12.17 8.55 -16.72
C ARG A 96 -12.62 7.13 -17.02
N THR A 97 -11.97 6.16 -16.40
CA THR A 97 -12.22 4.73 -16.57
C THR A 97 -12.01 4.04 -15.22
N ASP A 98 -12.80 3.01 -14.94
CA ASP A 98 -12.55 2.13 -13.79
C ASP A 98 -11.44 1.13 -14.14
N HIS A 99 -10.25 1.35 -13.57
CA HIS A 99 -9.07 0.53 -13.81
C HIS A 99 -8.93 -0.66 -12.84
N ARG A 100 -9.86 -0.85 -11.90
CA ARG A 100 -9.67 -1.81 -10.79
C ARG A 100 -9.48 -3.25 -11.27
N SER A 101 -10.33 -3.74 -12.17
CA SER A 101 -10.25 -5.13 -12.69
C SER A 101 -8.96 -5.34 -13.47
N TRP A 102 -8.68 -4.42 -14.41
CA TRP A 102 -7.47 -4.51 -15.24
C TRP A 102 -6.20 -4.44 -14.41
N LEU A 103 -6.14 -3.56 -13.41
CA LEU A 103 -4.96 -3.41 -12.56
C LEU A 103 -4.69 -4.68 -11.76
N PHE A 104 -5.72 -5.28 -11.16
CA PHE A 104 -5.58 -6.53 -10.42
C PHE A 104 -5.09 -7.67 -11.33
N GLU A 105 -5.66 -7.80 -12.54
CA GLU A 105 -5.20 -8.79 -13.54
C GLU A 105 -3.77 -8.54 -14.01
N PHE A 106 -3.40 -7.27 -14.23
CA PHE A 106 -2.05 -6.87 -14.63
C PHE A 106 -1.03 -7.23 -13.54
N GLU A 107 -1.33 -6.92 -12.29
CA GLU A 107 -0.46 -7.24 -11.15
C GLU A 107 -0.31 -8.74 -10.94
N GLN A 108 -1.39 -9.52 -11.13
CA GLN A 108 -1.33 -10.97 -11.12
C GLN A 108 -0.36 -11.50 -12.20
N ARG A 109 -0.46 -11.00 -13.44
CA ARG A 109 0.46 -11.37 -14.51
C ARG A 109 1.90 -10.95 -14.22
N LEU A 110 2.10 -9.80 -13.58
CA LEU A 110 3.42 -9.33 -13.18
C LEU A 110 4.05 -10.29 -12.16
N VAL A 111 3.27 -10.78 -11.20
CA VAL A 111 3.69 -11.79 -10.23
C VAL A 111 4.06 -13.10 -10.93
N GLU A 112 3.20 -13.60 -11.83
CA GLU A 112 3.42 -14.82 -12.61
C GLU A 112 4.63 -14.73 -13.54
N ALA A 113 4.93 -13.54 -14.07
CA ALA A 113 6.12 -13.25 -14.88
C ALA A 113 7.42 -13.17 -14.06
N GLY A 114 7.39 -13.47 -12.76
CA GLY A 114 8.57 -13.47 -11.88
C GLY A 114 8.79 -12.19 -11.09
N GLY A 115 7.84 -11.25 -11.11
CA GLY A 115 7.94 -9.98 -10.37
C GLY A 115 7.81 -10.10 -8.85
N ALA A 116 7.36 -11.26 -8.33
CA ALA A 116 7.04 -11.45 -6.91
C ALA A 116 8.19 -11.06 -5.96
N ALA A 117 9.41 -11.55 -6.23
CA ALA A 117 10.57 -11.29 -5.38
C ALA A 117 10.93 -9.80 -5.36
N ALA A 118 10.85 -9.12 -6.51
CA ALA A 118 11.12 -7.69 -6.61
C ALA A 118 10.04 -6.84 -5.90
N ILE A 119 8.76 -7.25 -5.96
CA ILE A 119 7.67 -6.61 -5.22
C ILE A 119 7.88 -6.76 -3.72
N VAL A 120 8.22 -7.97 -3.24
CA VAL A 120 8.51 -8.24 -1.83
C VAL A 120 9.72 -7.44 -1.36
N ALA A 121 10.80 -7.37 -2.15
CA ALA A 121 11.96 -6.54 -1.81
C ALA A 121 11.57 -5.06 -1.68
N ALA A 122 10.72 -4.56 -2.59
CA ALA A 122 10.24 -3.18 -2.58
C ALA A 122 9.44 -2.82 -1.32
N THR A 123 8.82 -3.78 -0.62
CA THR A 123 8.11 -3.51 0.64
C THR A 123 9.04 -3.12 1.81
N ASN A 124 10.36 -3.25 1.64
CA ASN A 124 11.37 -2.80 2.61
C ASN A 124 12.24 -1.64 2.06
N GLY A 125 11.92 -1.13 0.86
CA GLY A 125 12.69 -0.08 0.21
C GLY A 125 12.62 1.28 0.91
N THR A 126 13.51 2.20 0.52
CA THR A 126 13.57 3.57 1.07
C THR A 126 12.54 4.52 0.44
N ASP A 127 12.13 4.29 -0.81
CA ASP A 127 11.05 5.05 -1.44
C ASP A 127 9.71 4.66 -0.81
N PHE A 128 9.15 5.58 -0.01
CA PHE A 128 7.91 5.35 0.70
C PHE A 128 6.70 5.15 -0.24
N ARG A 129 6.68 5.73 -1.44
CA ARG A 129 5.58 5.56 -2.40
C ARG A 129 5.59 4.15 -2.96
N LEU A 130 6.77 3.70 -3.41
CA LEU A 130 6.98 2.33 -3.87
C LEU A 130 6.70 1.32 -2.77
N ARG A 131 7.25 1.53 -1.59
CA ARG A 131 7.05 0.65 -0.43
C ARG A 131 5.57 0.47 -0.09
N ARG A 132 4.80 1.57 -0.02
CA ARG A 132 3.36 1.54 0.26
C ARG A 132 2.57 0.81 -0.80
N ALA A 133 2.86 1.08 -2.08
CA ALA A 133 2.14 0.46 -3.17
C ALA A 133 2.48 -1.04 -3.30
N ALA A 134 3.77 -1.40 -3.17
CA ALA A 134 4.22 -2.79 -3.14
C ALA A 134 3.62 -3.58 -1.97
N PHE A 135 3.46 -2.96 -0.80
CA PHE A 135 2.76 -3.60 0.33
C PHE A 135 1.32 -3.98 -0.04
N LEU A 136 0.59 -3.12 -0.74
CA LEU A 136 -0.78 -3.42 -1.16
C LEU A 136 -0.82 -4.57 -2.18
N VAL A 137 0.09 -4.57 -3.17
CA VAL A 137 0.21 -5.68 -4.13
C VAL A 137 0.54 -6.99 -3.40
N ALA A 138 1.47 -6.95 -2.44
CA ALA A 138 1.83 -8.12 -1.66
C ALA A 138 0.65 -8.69 -0.83
N VAL A 139 -0.22 -7.83 -0.30
CA VAL A 139 -1.46 -8.26 0.38
C VAL A 139 -2.45 -8.86 -0.62
N ASP A 140 -2.74 -8.16 -1.71
CA ASP A 140 -3.80 -8.53 -2.66
C ASP A 140 -3.48 -9.85 -3.38
N HIS A 141 -2.20 -10.07 -3.69
CA HIS A 141 -1.72 -11.29 -4.38
C HIS A 141 -1.05 -12.30 -3.43
N GLN A 142 -1.17 -12.09 -2.11
CA GLN A 142 -0.69 -13.04 -1.08
C GLN A 142 0.79 -13.44 -1.25
N LEU A 143 1.65 -12.47 -1.55
CA LEU A 143 3.08 -12.73 -1.82
C LEU A 143 3.88 -13.08 -0.56
N LEU A 144 3.32 -12.80 0.62
CA LEU A 144 3.82 -13.20 1.92
C LEU A 144 2.65 -13.71 2.76
N SER A 145 2.94 -14.48 3.81
CA SER A 145 1.90 -14.87 4.75
C SER A 145 1.29 -13.64 5.42
N VAL A 146 0.03 -13.75 5.83
CA VAL A 146 -0.67 -12.67 6.57
C VAL A 146 0.11 -12.22 7.80
N THR A 147 0.76 -13.17 8.48
CA THR A 147 1.58 -12.96 9.66
C THR A 147 2.82 -12.10 9.35
N GLU A 148 3.50 -12.40 8.25
CA GLU A 148 4.63 -11.59 7.75
C GLU A 148 4.17 -10.18 7.36
N MET A 149 3.04 -10.05 6.67
CA MET A 149 2.48 -8.75 6.28
C MET A 149 2.11 -7.88 7.48
N VAL A 150 1.50 -8.46 8.51
CA VAL A 150 1.18 -7.76 9.76
C VAL A 150 2.46 -7.30 10.46
N LYS A 151 3.46 -8.18 10.61
CA LYS A 151 4.74 -7.84 11.22
C LYS A 151 5.42 -6.69 10.48
N LEU A 152 5.51 -6.82 9.16
CA LEU A 152 6.13 -5.84 8.28
C LEU A 152 5.47 -4.46 8.43
N GLY A 153 4.14 -4.38 8.34
CA GLY A 153 3.45 -3.10 8.40
C GLY A 153 3.49 -2.46 9.78
N LEU A 154 3.35 -3.23 10.86
CA LEU A 154 3.42 -2.71 12.23
C LEU A 154 4.82 -2.23 12.62
N SER A 155 5.87 -2.86 12.10
CA SER A 155 7.27 -2.47 12.37
C SER A 155 7.85 -1.45 11.37
N SER A 156 7.06 -1.02 10.38
CA SER A 156 7.56 -0.17 9.27
C SER A 156 7.94 1.27 9.63
N GLY A 157 7.48 1.78 10.79
CA GLY A 157 7.58 3.21 11.11
C GLY A 157 6.70 4.12 10.23
N ASP A 158 5.82 3.53 9.40
CA ASP A 158 4.92 4.25 8.50
C ASP A 158 3.47 4.06 8.94
N ILE A 159 2.79 5.15 9.32
CA ILE A 159 1.41 5.10 9.81
C ILE A 159 0.45 4.48 8.80
N VAL A 160 0.66 4.68 7.49
CA VAL A 160 -0.21 4.12 6.46
C VAL A 160 -0.09 2.60 6.44
N LEU A 161 1.14 2.07 6.50
CA LEU A 161 1.38 0.63 6.52
C LEU A 161 0.93 0.00 7.84
N ALA A 162 1.18 0.68 8.97
CA ALA A 162 0.73 0.20 10.28
C ALA A 162 -0.79 0.11 10.37
N GLN A 163 -1.53 1.11 9.85
CA GLN A 163 -2.98 1.04 9.76
C GLN A 163 -3.46 -0.10 8.87
N ARG A 164 -2.83 -0.32 7.70
CA ARG A 164 -3.15 -1.45 6.82
C ARG A 164 -2.87 -2.79 7.51
N ALA A 165 -1.75 -2.92 8.21
CA ALA A 165 -1.42 -4.15 8.96
C ALA A 165 -2.45 -4.46 10.04
N VAL A 166 -2.96 -3.46 10.77
CA VAL A 166 -4.02 -3.69 11.75
C VAL A 166 -5.30 -4.24 11.11
N THR A 167 -5.67 -3.81 9.91
CA THR A 167 -6.83 -4.38 9.21
C THR A 167 -6.68 -5.86 8.82
N LEU A 168 -5.46 -6.41 8.90
CA LEU A 168 -5.16 -7.81 8.62
C LEU A 168 -5.15 -8.67 9.90
N LEU A 169 -5.23 -8.09 11.10
CA LEU A 169 -5.11 -8.83 12.37
C LEU A 169 -6.17 -9.93 12.53
N ASP A 170 -7.41 -9.69 12.06
CA ASP A 170 -8.48 -10.70 12.09
C ASP A 170 -8.15 -11.95 11.27
N ARG A 171 -7.30 -11.81 10.25
CA ARG A 171 -6.86 -12.91 9.38
C ARG A 171 -5.67 -13.68 9.96
N VAL A 172 -5.01 -13.16 11.01
CA VAL A 172 -3.94 -13.88 11.71
C VAL A 172 -4.56 -14.98 12.59
N PRO A 173 -4.01 -16.21 12.62
CA PRO A 173 -4.47 -17.27 13.51
C PRO A 173 -4.50 -16.82 14.98
N VAL A 174 -5.57 -17.18 15.70
CA VAL A 174 -5.82 -16.75 17.09
C VAL A 174 -4.63 -17.05 18.01
N SER A 175 -4.02 -18.23 17.86
CA SER A 175 -2.87 -18.69 18.66
C SER A 175 -1.64 -17.79 18.56
N GLY A 176 -1.47 -17.05 17.45
CA GLY A 176 -0.35 -16.13 17.23
C GLY A 176 -0.71 -14.65 17.31
N ARG A 177 -2.00 -14.31 17.44
CA ARG A 177 -2.50 -12.95 17.28
C ARG A 177 -2.07 -12.01 18.41
N ALA A 178 -1.95 -12.53 19.63
CA ALA A 178 -1.60 -11.74 20.83
C ALA A 178 -0.30 -10.94 20.67
N ILE A 179 0.73 -11.53 20.04
CA ILE A 179 2.03 -10.88 19.82
C ILE A 179 1.88 -9.63 18.94
N TYR A 180 1.07 -9.71 17.88
CA TYR A 180 0.87 -8.59 16.96
C TYR A 180 -0.01 -7.49 17.56
N ILE A 181 -0.95 -7.85 18.43
CA ILE A 181 -1.77 -6.89 19.17
C ILE A 181 -0.92 -6.15 20.19
N ALA A 182 -0.02 -6.84 20.89
CA ALA A 182 0.96 -6.19 21.76
C ALA A 182 1.85 -5.22 20.97
N LEU A 183 2.32 -5.61 19.78
CA LEU A 183 3.09 -4.73 18.90
C LEU A 183 2.28 -3.50 18.43
N ALA A 184 1.03 -3.68 18.05
CA ALA A 184 0.14 -2.59 17.65
C ALA A 184 -0.19 -1.65 18.83
N ALA A 185 -0.39 -2.19 20.03
CA ALA A 185 -0.62 -1.42 21.25
C ALA A 185 0.61 -0.59 21.68
N ALA A 186 1.82 -1.03 21.33
CA ALA A 186 3.05 -0.27 21.54
C ALA A 186 3.35 0.75 20.42
N SER A 187 2.49 0.86 19.41
CA SER A 187 2.74 1.73 18.25
C SER A 187 2.86 3.20 18.65
N PRO A 188 3.77 3.98 18.01
CA PRO A 188 3.80 5.43 18.20
C PRO A 188 2.51 6.11 17.70
N PHE A 189 1.73 5.43 16.85
CA PHE A 189 0.54 5.99 16.22
C PHE A 189 -0.72 5.68 17.03
N GLY A 190 -1.37 6.72 17.56
CA GLY A 190 -2.63 6.61 18.32
C GLY A 190 -3.72 5.78 17.63
N PRO A 191 -4.02 5.98 16.33
CA PRO A 191 -5.00 5.16 15.62
C PRO A 191 -4.70 3.66 15.59
N VAL A 192 -3.41 3.28 15.56
CA VAL A 192 -2.97 1.88 15.56
C VAL A 192 -3.16 1.28 16.95
N ARG A 193 -2.79 2.02 18.01
CA ARG A 193 -3.05 1.62 19.40
C ARG A 193 -4.55 1.48 19.69
N PHE A 194 -5.36 2.41 19.18
CA PHE A 194 -6.81 2.36 19.34
C PHE A 194 -7.43 1.14 18.66
N ALA A 195 -6.93 0.77 17.49
CA ALA A 195 -7.39 -0.45 16.84
C ALA A 195 -6.96 -1.70 17.64
N ALA A 196 -5.74 -1.75 18.18
CA ALA A 196 -5.33 -2.84 19.08
C ALA A 196 -6.23 -2.95 20.33
N PHE A 197 -6.59 -1.82 20.94
CA PHE A 197 -7.54 -1.77 22.06
C PHE A 197 -8.89 -2.38 21.69
N LYS A 198 -9.44 -2.07 20.51
CA LYS A 198 -10.69 -2.66 20.01
C LYS A 198 -10.59 -4.18 19.85
N PHE A 199 -9.45 -4.70 19.40
CA PHE A 199 -9.25 -6.14 19.29
C PHE A 199 -9.32 -6.84 20.65
N VAL A 200 -8.67 -6.26 21.67
CA VAL A 200 -8.67 -6.81 23.04
C VAL A 200 -10.07 -6.77 23.65
N VAL A 201 -10.75 -5.61 23.63
CA VAL A 201 -12.06 -5.48 24.32
C VAL A 201 -13.16 -6.31 23.68
N ASN A 202 -13.09 -6.55 22.37
CA ASN A 202 -14.08 -7.35 21.66
C ASN A 202 -13.80 -8.87 21.72
N GLY A 203 -12.84 -9.32 22.54
CA GLY A 203 -12.57 -10.75 22.74
C GLY A 203 -11.96 -11.47 21.54
N HIS A 204 -11.34 -10.73 20.60
CA HIS A 204 -10.67 -11.34 19.43
C HIS A 204 -9.31 -11.97 19.77
N VAL A 205 -8.98 -12.11 21.06
CA VAL A 205 -7.71 -12.61 21.57
C VAL A 205 -7.95 -13.38 22.85
N ASP A 206 -7.23 -14.48 23.02
CA ASP A 206 -7.03 -15.11 24.32
C ASP A 206 -5.97 -14.30 25.08
N PHE A 207 -6.40 -13.18 25.66
CA PHE A 207 -5.54 -12.22 26.36
C PHE A 207 -6.20 -11.82 27.67
N ASP A 208 -5.42 -11.71 28.75
CA ASP A 208 -5.92 -11.15 30.00
C ASP A 208 -6.19 -9.64 29.82
N THR A 209 -7.46 -9.32 29.59
CA THR A 209 -7.93 -7.97 29.24
C THR A 209 -7.65 -6.96 30.34
N GLU A 210 -7.73 -7.35 31.62
CA GLU A 210 -7.65 -6.39 32.71
C GLU A 210 -6.25 -5.73 32.85
N PRO A 211 -5.13 -6.47 32.89
CA PRO A 211 -3.79 -5.86 32.85
C PRO A 211 -3.57 -4.96 31.63
N PHE A 212 -4.20 -5.26 30.49
CA PHE A 212 -4.15 -4.40 29.32
C PHE A 212 -4.85 -3.06 29.59
N LEU A 213 -6.10 -3.10 30.08
CA LEU A 213 -6.86 -1.89 30.42
C LEU A 213 -6.13 -1.02 31.44
N TRP A 214 -5.53 -1.63 32.47
CA TRP A 214 -4.75 -0.91 33.47
C TRP A 214 -3.50 -0.21 32.91
N ARG A 215 -2.92 -0.71 31.82
CA ARG A 215 -1.86 0.03 31.10
C ARG A 215 -2.46 1.14 30.22
N THR A 216 -3.59 0.87 29.56
CA THR A 216 -4.23 1.81 28.63
C THR A 216 -4.78 3.06 29.31
N ILE A 217 -5.15 3.02 30.60
CA ILE A 217 -5.54 4.23 31.34
C ILE A 217 -4.41 5.28 31.43
N PHE A 218 -3.16 4.91 31.09
CA PHE A 218 -2.03 5.82 31.00
C PHE A 218 -1.54 6.02 29.54
N ASP A 219 -2.38 5.73 28.54
CA ASP A 219 -2.05 6.01 27.14
C ASP A 219 -1.93 7.53 26.89
N SER A 220 -1.06 7.93 25.97
CA SER A 220 -0.92 9.35 25.61
C SER A 220 -2.18 9.96 24.99
N GLN A 221 -3.06 9.14 24.43
CA GLN A 221 -4.32 9.56 23.82
C GLN A 221 -5.47 9.53 24.84
N GLY A 222 -6.06 10.69 25.13
CA GLY A 222 -7.13 10.83 26.13
C GLY A 222 -8.35 9.94 25.87
N SER A 223 -8.76 9.75 24.62
CA SER A 223 -9.90 8.89 24.29
C SER A 223 -9.67 7.42 24.64
N LEU A 224 -8.42 6.94 24.53
CA LEU A 224 -8.04 5.58 24.95
C LEU A 224 -8.09 5.45 26.47
N ARG A 225 -7.56 6.45 27.19
CA ARG A 225 -7.61 6.48 28.66
C ARG A 225 -9.04 6.41 29.17
N SER A 226 -9.91 7.28 28.66
CA SER A 226 -11.32 7.33 29.07
C SER A 226 -12.05 6.02 28.80
N ALA A 227 -11.87 5.43 27.62
CA ALA A 227 -12.50 4.16 27.27
C ALA A 227 -12.02 3.00 28.17
N ALA A 228 -10.73 2.92 28.44
CA ALA A 228 -10.18 1.88 29.33
C ALA A 228 -10.65 2.06 30.78
N ALA A 229 -10.68 3.30 31.28
CA ALA A 229 -11.16 3.63 32.61
C ALA A 229 -12.64 3.26 32.78
N GLN A 230 -13.47 3.57 31.77
CA GLN A 230 -14.89 3.21 31.78
C GLN A 230 -15.09 1.70 31.93
N LEU A 231 -14.41 0.88 31.13
CA LEU A 231 -14.53 -0.58 31.18
C LEU A 231 -14.08 -1.16 32.53
N LEU A 232 -13.03 -0.59 33.13
CA LEU A 232 -12.56 -0.99 34.46
C LEU A 232 -13.58 -0.64 35.54
N VAL A 233 -14.17 0.55 35.50
CA VAL A 233 -15.25 0.97 36.42
C VAL A 233 -16.49 0.09 36.26
N GLU A 234 -16.90 -0.20 35.02
CA GLU A 234 -18.00 -1.13 34.71
C GLU A 234 -17.72 -2.54 35.25
N SER A 235 -16.44 -2.93 35.34
CA SER A 235 -15.98 -4.18 35.95
C SER A 235 -15.77 -4.09 37.48
N GLY A 236 -16.22 -3.00 38.11
CA GLY A 236 -16.15 -2.79 39.56
C GLY A 236 -14.75 -2.44 40.10
N ARG A 237 -13.84 -1.94 39.26
CA ARG A 237 -12.49 -1.54 39.68
C ARG A 237 -12.43 -0.06 40.10
N ASP A 238 -11.67 0.23 41.15
CA ASP A 238 -11.40 1.59 41.60
C ASP A 238 -10.28 2.24 40.78
N VAL A 239 -10.67 2.86 39.66
CA VAL A 239 -9.73 3.56 38.77
C VAL A 239 -9.18 4.83 39.42
N VAL A 240 -10.02 5.58 40.14
CA VAL A 240 -9.63 6.86 40.77
C VAL A 240 -8.59 6.62 41.85
N GLY A 241 -8.85 5.70 42.79
CA GLY A 241 -7.92 5.37 43.86
C GLY A 241 -6.57 4.88 43.33
N ARG A 242 -6.56 4.08 42.26
CA ARG A 242 -5.31 3.65 41.62
C ARG A 242 -4.55 4.80 40.97
N CYS A 243 -5.24 5.70 40.27
CA CYS A 243 -4.60 6.88 39.68
C CYS A 243 -4.02 7.81 40.75
N SER A 244 -4.75 8.07 41.84
CA SER A 244 -4.28 8.85 42.98
C SER A 244 -3.03 8.22 43.60
N ALA A 245 -3.05 6.91 43.88
CA ALA A 245 -1.89 6.22 44.43
C ALA A 245 -0.65 6.29 43.51
N MET A 246 -0.84 6.22 42.19
CA MET A 246 0.25 6.35 41.22
C MET A 246 0.84 7.76 41.14
N LEU A 247 -0.02 8.80 41.26
CA LEU A 247 0.40 10.19 41.33
C LEU A 247 1.22 10.45 42.61
N ASP A 248 0.71 10.00 43.76
CA ASP A 248 1.36 10.19 45.06
C ASP A 248 2.71 9.48 45.13
N ALA A 249 2.83 8.31 44.49
CA ALA A 249 4.07 7.55 44.39
C ALA A 249 5.09 8.15 43.38
N GLY A 250 4.74 9.22 42.66
CA GLY A 250 5.58 9.79 41.61
C GLY A 250 5.85 8.85 40.44
N GLY A 251 5.01 7.82 40.25
CA GLY A 251 5.22 6.76 39.26
C GLY A 251 4.70 7.09 37.86
N LEU A 252 4.24 8.32 37.62
CA LEU A 252 3.73 8.79 36.34
C LEU A 252 4.68 9.80 35.70
N ASN A 253 4.84 9.72 34.38
CA ASN A 253 5.59 10.71 33.61
C ASN A 253 4.68 11.82 33.04
N VAL A 254 5.28 12.90 32.52
CA VAL A 254 4.57 14.08 31.96
C VAL A 254 3.55 13.74 30.87
N ARG A 255 3.69 12.62 30.16
CA ARG A 255 2.75 12.18 29.12
C ARG A 255 1.57 11.35 29.66
N GLN A 256 1.62 10.97 30.95
CA GLN A 256 0.64 10.14 31.63
C GLN A 256 -0.19 10.91 32.67
N VAL A 257 0.27 12.10 33.06
CA VAL A 257 -0.48 13.10 33.84
C VAL A 257 -1.38 13.90 32.90
#